data_AF-A0A9X8YNB2-F1
#
_entry.id   AF-A0A9X8YNB2-F1
#
_cell.length_a   1.000
_cell.length_b   1.000
_cell.length_c   1.000
_cell.angle_alpha   90.00
_cell.angle_beta   90.00
_cell.angle_gamma   90.00
#
_symmetry.space_group_name_H-M   'P 1'
#
loop_
_entity.id
_entity.type
_entity.pdbx_description
1 polymer ?
#
loop_
_entity_poly.entity_id
_entity_poly.type
_entity_poly.pdbx_seq_one_letter_code
_entity_poly.pdbx_strand_id
1 'polypeptide(L)' 'RFRPEMLERVLRVVRHRGFQVCAMNMVSPANADNINIELTVASPRPVALLSSQLSKLLDVSCVEIQQPTSQQIRA' A
#
# COMPACT_ATOMS: atom_id res chain seq x y z
N ARG A 1 -14.04 -8.65 -9.80
CA ARG A 1 -13.53 -8.32 -11.15
C ARG A 1 -12.21 -7.57 -10.98
N PHE A 2 -11.09 -8.04 -11.56
CA PHE A 2 -9.80 -7.37 -11.45
C PHE A 2 -9.86 -5.99 -12.14
N ARG A 3 -9.41 -4.94 -11.44
CA ARG A 3 -9.41 -3.53 -11.89
C ARG A 3 -7.96 -3.05 -12.05
N PRO A 4 -7.28 -3.35 -13.17
CA PRO A 4 -5.88 -2.97 -13.38
C PRO A 4 -5.62 -1.47 -13.22
N GLU A 5 -6.58 -0.64 -13.62
CA GLU A 5 -6.55 0.82 -13.52
C GLU A 5 -6.36 1.31 -12.07
N MET A 6 -6.83 0.52 -11.10
CA MET A 6 -6.69 0.86 -9.69
C MET A 6 -5.29 0.66 -9.17
N LEU A 7 -4.69 -0.47 -9.52
CA LEU A 7 -3.32 -0.75 -9.17
C LEU A 7 -2.37 0.29 -9.79
N GLU A 8 -2.57 0.62 -11.05
CA GLU A 8 -1.79 1.66 -11.74
C GLU A 8 -1.90 3.01 -11.02
N ARG A 9 -3.10 3.39 -10.57
CA ARG A 9 -3.31 4.63 -9.82
C ARG A 9 -2.57 4.63 -8.49
N VAL A 10 -2.65 3.54 -7.73
CA VAL A 10 -1.93 3.39 -6.46
C VAL A 10 -0.42 3.52 -6.71
N LEU A 11 0.14 2.75 -7.65
CA LEU A 11 1.57 2.80 -7.99
C LEU A 11 2.00 4.18 -8.48
N ARG A 12 1.15 4.87 -9.28
CA ARG A 12 1.40 6.25 -9.71
C ARG A 12 1.49 7.19 -8.50
N VAL A 13 0.57 7.09 -7.54
CA VAL A 13 0.61 7.92 -6.32
C VAL A 13 1.88 7.65 -5.51
N VAL A 14 2.22 6.37 -5.26
CA VAL A 14 3.43 5.99 -4.51
C VAL A 14 4.68 6.62 -5.14
N ARG A 15 4.88 6.42 -6.45
CA ARG A 15 6.02 6.98 -7.18
C ARG A 15 6.02 8.51 -7.19
N HIS A 16 4.88 9.13 -7.46
CA HIS A 16 4.78 10.59 -7.56
C HIS A 16 4.95 11.31 -6.21
N ARG A 17 4.72 10.61 -5.09
CA ARG A 17 4.96 11.13 -3.73
C ARG A 17 6.39 10.90 -3.24
N GLY A 18 7.28 10.34 -4.08
CA GLY A 18 8.68 10.11 -3.74
C GLY A 18 8.90 8.89 -2.83
N PHE A 19 8.05 7.87 -2.97
CA PHE A 19 8.22 6.57 -2.33
C PHE A 19 8.63 5.54 -3.37
N GLN A 20 9.61 4.71 -3.03
CA GLN A 20 10.01 3.56 -3.82
C GLN A 20 9.25 2.33 -3.32
N VAL A 21 8.73 1.50 -4.23
CA VAL A 21 8.14 0.20 -3.88
C VAL A 21 9.27 -0.83 -3.76
N CYS A 22 9.40 -1.45 -2.60
CA CYS A 22 10.37 -2.51 -2.32
C CYS A 22 9.74 -3.90 -2.49
N ALA A 23 8.49 -4.06 -2.07
CA ALA A 23 7.73 -5.29 -2.24
C ALA A 23 6.24 -4.96 -2.38
N MET A 24 5.52 -5.85 -3.06
CA MET A 24 4.09 -5.77 -3.21
C MET A 24 3.50 -7.18 -3.12
N ASN A 25 2.49 -7.33 -2.27
CA ASN A 25 1.70 -8.55 -2.18
C ASN A 25 0.22 -8.19 -2.38
N MET A 26 -0.48 -8.99 -3.18
CA MET A 26 -1.87 -8.73 -3.52
C MET A 26 -2.70 -9.99 -3.33
N VAL A 27 -3.73 -9.88 -2.50
CA VAL A 27 -4.63 -10.97 -2.16
C VAL A 27 -6.04 -10.58 -2.58
N SER A 28 -6.64 -11.40 -3.44
CA SER A 28 -8.03 -11.28 -3.88
C SER A 28 -8.80 -12.50 -3.35
N PRO A 29 -9.52 -12.39 -2.22
CA PRO A 29 -10.33 -13.49 -1.72
C PRO A 29 -11.38 -13.88 -2.78
N ALA A 30 -11.58 -15.18 -3.00
CA ALA A 30 -12.44 -15.70 -4.07
C ALA A 30 -13.90 -15.20 -4.02
N ASN A 31 -14.35 -14.71 -2.86
CA ASN A 31 -15.72 -14.26 -2.61
C ASN A 31 -15.81 -12.79 -2.14
N ALA A 32 -14.73 -12.01 -2.27
CA ALA A 32 -14.73 -10.60 -1.86
C ALA A 32 -14.73 -9.68 -3.09
N ASP A 33 -15.55 -8.64 -3.06
CA ASP A 33 -15.49 -7.53 -4.03
C ASP A 33 -14.23 -6.67 -3.84
N ASN A 34 -13.54 -6.85 -2.72
CA ASN A 34 -12.37 -6.08 -2.33
C ASN A 34 -11.08 -6.83 -2.58
N ILE A 35 -10.06 -6.07 -2.95
CA ILE A 35 -8.69 -6.55 -3.15
C ILE A 35 -7.85 -5.97 -2.03
N ASN A 36 -7.09 -6.81 -1.34
CA ASN A 36 -6.10 -6.34 -0.37
C ASN A 36 -4.74 -6.18 -1.05
N ILE A 37 -4.13 -5.00 -0.90
CA ILE A 37 -2.82 -4.68 -1.46
C ILE A 37 -1.89 -4.28 -0.32
N GLU A 38 -0.87 -5.09 -0.10
CA GLU A 38 0.20 -4.81 0.83
C GLU A 38 1.41 -4.28 0.06
N LEU A 39 1.91 -3.11 0.48
CA LEU A 39 3.03 -2.43 -0.15
C LEU A 39 4.11 -2.11 0.88
N THR A 40 5.30 -2.66 0.66
CA THR A 40 6.51 -2.24 1.38
C THR A 40 7.16 -1.12 0.60
N VAL A 41 7.36 0.03 1.25
CA VAL A 41 7.92 1.22 0.61
C VAL A 41 9.14 1.76 1.35
N ALA A 42 10.04 2.40 0.61
CA ALA A 42 11.18 3.15 1.15
C ALA A 42 11.09 4.62 0.72
N SER A 43 11.33 5.54 1.65
CA SER A 43 11.39 6.98 1.38
C SER A 43 12.04 7.72 2.55
N PRO A 44 12.72 8.85 2.30
CA PRO A 44 13.07 9.80 3.37
C PRO A 44 11.83 10.51 3.95
N ARG A 45 10.66 10.39 3.31
CA ARG A 45 9.41 11.04 3.75
C ARG A 45 8.64 10.15 4.73
N PRO A 46 7.92 10.74 5.71
CA PRO A 46 7.06 9.97 6.60
C PRO A 46 5.97 9.21 5.83
N VAL A 47 5.82 7.91 6.11
CA VAL A 47 4.83 7.03 5.46
C VAL A 47 3.37 7.49 5.67
N ALA A 48 3.10 8.24 6.74
CA ALA A 48 1.81 8.87 6.98
C ALA A 48 1.36 9.80 5.83
N LEU A 49 2.30 10.45 5.14
CA LEU A 49 1.99 11.28 3.97
C LEU A 49 1.50 10.43 2.80
N LEU A 50 2.07 9.24 2.60
CA LEU A 50 1.61 8.32 1.56
C LEU A 50 0.21 7.78 1.91
N SER A 51 0.00 7.37 3.16
CA SER A 51 -1.31 6.90 3.63
C SER A 51 -2.42 7.93 3.40
N SER A 52 -2.18 9.20 3.78
CA SER A 52 -3.11 10.30 3.53
C SER A 52 -3.40 10.57 2.05
N GLN A 53 -2.50 10.21 1.14
CA GLN A 53 -2.70 10.41 -0.30
C GLN A 53 -3.46 9.23 -0.92
N LEU A 54 -3.18 8.01 -0.46
CA LEU A 54 -3.89 6.82 -0.92
C LEU A 54 -5.36 6.82 -0.44
N SER A 55 -5.63 7.30 0.78
CA SER A 55 -7.00 7.40 1.31
C SER A 55 -7.89 8.41 0.59
N LYS A 56 -7.32 9.29 -0.25
CA LYS A 56 -8.08 10.24 -1.09
C LYS A 56 -8.53 9.63 -2.42
N LEU A 57 -8.06 8.44 -2.76
CA LEU A 57 -8.49 7.76 -3.98
C LEU A 57 -9.91 7.21 -3.75
N LEU A 58 -10.86 7.59 -4.61
CA LEU A 58 -12.28 7.20 -4.50
C LEU A 58 -12.52 5.69 -4.37
N ASP A 59 -11.61 4.92 -4.94
CA ASP A 59 -11.68 3.47 -5.05
C ASP A 59 -10.88 2.74 -3.94
N VAL A 60 -10.32 3.47 -2.98
CA VAL A 60 -9.60 2.91 -1.83
C VAL A 60 -10.49 3.00 -0.59
N SER A 61 -10.85 1.85 -0.03
CA SER A 61 -11.75 1.79 1.13
C SER A 61 -11.04 2.04 2.46
N CYS A 62 -9.81 1.54 2.63
CA CYS A 62 -9.02 1.70 3.84
C CYS A 62 -7.53 1.69 3.52
N VAL A 63 -6.72 2.36 4.34
CA VAL A 63 -5.25 2.32 4.28
C VAL A 63 -4.71 2.20 5.69
N GLU A 64 -4.01 1.11 5.97
CA GLU A 64 -3.35 0.88 7.27
C GLU A 64 -1.83 0.97 7.11
N ILE A 65 -1.17 1.55 8.10
CA ILE A 65 0.30 1.63 8.16
C ILE A 65 0.77 0.53 9.10
N GLN A 66 1.51 -0.44 8.56
CA GLN A 66 2.21 -1.43 9.36
C GLN A 66 3.67 -0.99 9.53
N GLN A 67 4.14 -0.92 10.77
CA GLN A 67 5.57 -0.78 11.02
C GLN A 67 6.22 -2.13 10.79
N PRO A 68 7.42 -2.20 10.18
CA PRO A 68 8.17 -3.44 10.14
C PRO A 68 8.37 -3.87 11.59
N THR A 69 7.79 -5.01 11.96
CA THR A 69 7.98 -5.59 13.28
C THR A 69 9.44 -5.98 13.38
N SER A 70 10.25 -5.12 14.00
CA SER A 70 11.57 -5.50 14.51
C SER A 70 11.32 -6.57 15.57
N GLN A 71 11.24 -7.83 15.14
CA GLN A 71 11.28 -8.95 16.07
C GLN A 71 12.64 -8.88 16.75
N GLN A 72 12.69 -8.29 17.96
CA GLN A 72 13.82 -8.44 18.85
C GLN A 72 13.98 -9.93 19.11
N ILE A 73 14.99 -10.52 18.49
CA ILE A 73 15.52 -11.81 18.89
C ILE A 73 16.07 -11.58 20.29
N ARG A 74 15.28 -11.91 21.32
CA ARG A 74 15.81 -12.06 22.67
C ARG A 74 16.72 -13.30 22.63
N ALA A 75 18.02 -13.05 22.67
CA ALA A 75 19.03 -14.07 22.95
C ALA A 75 18.90 -14.55 24.40
#